data_AF-A0A1B4LCG9-F1
#
_entry.id   AF-A0A1B4LCG9-F1
#
_cell.length_a   1.000
_cell.length_b   1.000
_cell.length_c   1.000
_cell.angle_alpha   90.00
_cell.angle_beta   90.00
_cell.angle_gamma   90.00
#
_symmetry.space_group_name_H-M   'P 1'
#
loop_
_entity.id
_entity.type
_entity.pdbx_description
1 polymer ?
#
loop_
_entity_poly.entity_id
_entity_poly.type
_entity_poly.pdbx_seq_one_letter_code
_entity_poly.pdbx_strand_id
1 'polypeptide(L)' 'MNVHLNNADLVLILALALGSALLLAARFRPQSWRGLLVEALLANLAAIAAVVTVEALLA' A
#
# COMPACT_ATOMS: atom_id res chain seq x y z
N MET A 1 -15.66 -10.25 12.43
CA MET A 1 -14.22 -10.56 12.34
C MET A 1 -13.48 -9.49 13.11
N ASN A 2 -12.76 -9.85 14.18
CA ASN A 2 -12.01 -8.90 14.99
C ASN A 2 -10.66 -8.68 14.30
N VAL A 3 -10.60 -7.71 13.39
CA VAL A 3 -9.37 -7.39 12.64
C VAL A 3 -8.41 -6.70 13.60
N HIS A 4 -7.44 -7.46 14.11
CA HIS A 4 -6.40 -6.95 14.99
C HIS A 4 -5.13 -6.78 14.17
N LEU A 5 -4.78 -5.53 13.83
CA LEU A 5 -3.55 -5.21 13.12
C LEU A 5 -2.38 -5.26 14.11
N ASN A 6 -1.53 -6.26 13.99
CA ASN A 6 -0.30 -6.34 14.77
C ASN A 6 0.78 -5.43 14.16
N ASN A 7 1.84 -5.17 14.93
CA ASN A 7 2.95 -4.34 14.46
C ASN A 7 3.59 -4.86 13.17
N ALA A 8 3.62 -6.18 12.98
CA ALA A 8 4.11 -6.81 11.75
C ALA A 8 3.23 -6.42 10.53
N ASP A 9 1.92 -6.41 10.70
CA ASP A 9 0.97 -6.02 9.64
C ASP A 9 1.12 -4.55 9.28
N LEU A 10 1.32 -3.69 10.28
CA LEU A 10 1.59 -2.27 10.06
C LEU A 10 2.90 -2.06 9.28
N VAL A 11 3.97 -2.76 9.65
CA VAL A 11 5.26 -2.71 8.93
C VAL A 11 5.10 -3.22 7.50
N LEU A 12 4.33 -4.29 7.30
CA LEU A 12 4.06 -4.86 5.99
C LEU A 12 3.25 -3.90 5.10
N ILE A 13 2.18 -3.29 5.62
CA ILE A 13 1.41 -2.25 4.92
C ILE A 13 2.33 -1.10 4.54
N LEU A 14 3.18 -0.63 5.45
CA LEU A 14 4.09 0.49 5.19
C LEU A 14 5.09 0.14 4.08
N ALA A 15 5.71 -1.03 4.15
CA ALA A 15 6.68 -1.50 3.16
C ALA A 15 6.03 -1.67 1.78
N LEU A 16 4.84 -2.26 1.71
CA LEU A 16 4.09 -2.44 0.46
C LEU A 16 3.61 -1.11 -0.12
N ALA A 17 3.09 -0.21 0.71
CA ALA A 17 2.63 1.11 0.28
C ALA A 17 3.78 1.93 -0.30
N LEU A 18 4.90 2.00 0.43
CA LEU A 18 6.05 2.81 0.05
C LEU A 18 6.80 2.17 -1.14
N GLY A 19 6.97 0.84 -1.13
CA GLY A 19 7.56 0.10 -2.23
C GLY A 19 6.75 0.21 -3.52
N SER A 20 5.43 0.00 -3.46
CA SER A 20 4.57 0.13 -4.65
C SER A 20 4.51 1.57 -5.16
N ALA A 21 4.43 2.58 -4.28
CA ALA A 21 4.50 3.99 -4.69
C ALA A 21 5.82 4.34 -5.38
N LEU A 22 6.95 3.83 -4.88
CA LEU A 22 8.26 4.02 -5.53
C LEU A 22 8.34 3.31 -6.89
N LEU A 23 7.79 2.10 -7.00
CA LEU A 23 7.73 1.36 -8.26
C LEU A 23 6.86 2.07 -9.29
N LEU A 24 5.70 2.59 -8.87
CA LEU A 24 4.81 3.42 -9.69
C LEU A 24 5.52 4.70 -10.12
N ALA A 25 6.11 5.45 -9.20
CA ALA A 25 6.85 6.66 -9.51
C ALA A 25 8.04 6.41 -10.46
N ALA A 26 8.76 5.29 -10.29
CA ALA A 26 9.82 4.87 -11.20
C ALA A 26 9.28 4.50 -12.59
N ARG A 27 8.12 3.86 -12.66
CA ARG A 27 7.48 3.41 -13.91
C ARG A 27 6.82 4.54 -14.69
N PHE A 28 6.05 5.40 -14.01
CA PHE A 28 5.24 6.43 -14.65
C PHE A 28 5.89 7.81 -14.64
N ARG A 29 6.98 8.01 -13.87
CA ARG A 29 7.78 9.26 -13.85
C ARG A 29 6.86 10.49 -13.73
N PRO A 30 6.01 10.60 -12.71
CA PRO A 30 5.03 11.67 -12.61
C PRO A 30 5.70 13.04 -12.71
N GLN A 31 5.34 13.81 -13.74
CA GLN A 31 5.87 15.16 -13.95
C GLN A 31 5.13 16.23 -13.13
N SER A 32 4.10 15.84 -12.38
CA SER A 32 3.31 16.75 -11.56
C SER A 32 3.12 16.21 -10.14
N TRP A 33 3.08 17.13 -9.18
CA TRP A 33 2.77 16.84 -7.77
C TRP A 33 1.41 16.13 -7.60
N ARG A 34 0.43 16.46 -8.46
CA ARG A 34 -0.90 15.81 -8.42
C ARG A 34 -0.83 14.36 -8.86
N GLY A 35 -0.04 14.05 -9.90
CA GLY A 35 0.18 12.67 -10.35
C GLY A 35 0.84 11.82 -9.27
N LEU A 36 1.90 12.35 -8.66
CA LEU A 36 2.60 11.70 -7.55
C LEU A 36 1.66 11.42 -6.36
N LEU A 37 0.82 12.38 -5.98
CA LEU A 37 -0.15 12.20 -4.90
C LEU A 37 -1.20 11.12 -5.20
N VAL A 38 -1.69 11.06 -6.43
CA VAL A 38 -2.67 10.04 -6.84
C VAL A 38 -2.03 8.65 -6.84
N GLU A 39 -0.83 8.51 -7.39
CA GLU A 39 -0.10 7.23 -7.36
C GLU A 39 0.17 6.77 -5.92
N ALA A 40 0.59 7.68 -5.04
CA ALA A 40 0.80 7.39 -3.63
C ALA A 40 -0.50 6.95 -2.94
N LEU A 41 -1.63 7.63 -3.19
CA LEU A 41 -2.92 7.27 -2.63
C LEU A 41 -3.37 5.87 -3.08
N LEU A 42 -3.26 5.58 -4.37
CA LEU A 42 -3.62 4.27 -4.92
C LEU A 42 -2.73 3.16 -4.37
N ALA A 43 -1.42 3.39 -4.28
CA ALA A 43 -0.46 2.45 -3.71
C ALA A 43 -0.77 2.13 -2.23
N ASN A 44 -1.10 3.16 -1.43
CA ASN A 44 -1.46 2.97 -0.03
C ASN A 44 -2.77 2.19 0.13
N LEU A 45 -3.81 2.53 -0.64
CA LEU A 45 -5.08 1.78 -0.63
C LEU A 45 -4.87 0.32 -1.05
N ALA A 46 -4.06 0.08 -2.08
CA ALA A 46 -3.74 -1.27 -2.54
C ALA A 46 -2.97 -2.07 -1.48
N ALA A 47 -2.01 -1.46 -0.78
CA ALA A 47 -1.26 -2.12 0.28
C ALA A 47 -2.16 -2.55 1.46
N ILE A 48 -3.04 -1.65 1.92
CA ILE A 48 -4.02 -1.97 2.97
C ILE A 48 -4.94 -3.11 2.51
N ALA A 49 -5.49 -3.01 1.30
CA ALA A 49 -6.37 -4.04 0.76
C ALA A 49 -5.66 -5.40 0.64
N ALA A 50 -4.40 -5.42 0.21
CA ALA A 50 -3.61 -6.64 0.10
C ALA A 50 -3.44 -7.31 1.46
N VAL A 51 -3.01 -6.56 2.49
CA VAL A 51 -2.81 -7.13 3.84
C VAL A 51 -4.13 -7.60 4.43
N VAL A 52 -5.21 -6.81 4.34
CA VAL A 52 -6.53 -7.23 4.83
C VAL A 52 -7.03 -8.48 4.10
N THR A 53 -6.81 -8.59 2.80
CA THR A 53 -7.24 -9.76 2.01
C THR A 53 -6.44 -11.01 2.41
N VAL A 54 -5.13 -10.89 2.60
CA VAL A 54 -4.28 -11.99 3.04
C VAL A 54 -4.67 -12.44 4.44
N GLU A 55 -4.85 -11.51 5.37
CA GLU A 55 -5.31 -11.79 6.73
C GLU A 55 -6.68 -12.48 6.73
N ALA A 56 -7.62 -12.00 5.90
CA ALA A 56 -8.95 -12.60 5.79
C ALA A 56 -8.93 -14.01 5.16
N LEU A 57 -7.95 -14.32 4.30
CA LEU A 57 -7.78 -15.65 3.70
C LEU A 57 -7.14 -16.65 4.67
N LEU A 58 -6.28 -16.16 5.57
CA LEU A 58 -5.56 -16.97 6.56
C LEU A 58 -6.37 -17.19 7.85
N ALA A 59 -7.42 -16.41 8.08
CA ALA A 59 -8.35 -16.52 9.21
C ALA A 59 -9.42 -17.61 9.01
#